data_AF-A0A8C6SH49-F1
#
_entry.id   AF-A0A8C6SH49-F1
#
_cell.length_a   1.000
_cell.length_b   1.000
_cell.length_c   1.000
_cell.angle_alpha   90.00
_cell.angle_beta   90.00
_cell.angle_gamma   90.00
#
_symmetry.space_group_name_H-M   'P 1'
#
loop_
_entity.id
_entity.type
_entity.pdbx_description
1 polymer ?
#
loop_
_entity_poly.entity_id
_entity_poly.type
_entity_poly.pdbx_seq_one_letter_code
_entity_poly.pdbx_strand_id
1 'polypeptide(L)'
;MEVLRHATGTLLLMLMLCGSARSAEAGTEKCKLTVETDSERLQLKRLAPLLNKNFSVSMMKDKESYTYVFQLCGDADGVPEAGVLQIDEKKSKTVVGRYNSTKAIGGSDWVMLIYENGDHYKTHCDKANRKAIIMISCDRNTAVGPLEAIVEDRERSDCFYLFELDASAVCPIIESKLSTGAIILIVLVCLVAFYLIGGFLYQRLVVGAKGMDQIPNYAFWAEVGNLSADGCDFVCRSRKREEPNAYRGVASEPEEEPEERDDHLLPM
;
A
#
# COMPACT_ATOMS: atom_id res chain seq x y z
N MET A 1 -29.41 -14.56 -26.28
CA MET A 1 -29.86 -14.48 -24.87
C MET A 1 -28.75 -14.81 -23.87
N GLU A 2 -27.58 -15.32 -24.30
CA GLU A 2 -26.39 -15.51 -23.42
C GLU A 2 -25.59 -14.24 -23.11
N VAL A 3 -25.55 -13.25 -24.01
CA VAL A 3 -24.77 -12.01 -23.79
C VAL A 3 -25.29 -11.20 -22.59
N LEU A 4 -26.61 -11.21 -22.37
CA LEU A 4 -27.25 -10.54 -21.23
C LEU A 4 -26.95 -11.23 -19.88
N ARG A 5 -26.61 -12.53 -19.91
CA ARG A 5 -26.29 -13.34 -18.73
C ARG A 5 -24.85 -13.15 -18.25
N HIS A 6 -23.93 -12.77 -19.15
CA HIS A 6 -22.55 -12.40 -18.79
C HIS A 6 -22.45 -10.94 -18.31
N ALA A 7 -23.26 -10.04 -18.85
CA ALA A 7 -23.33 -8.65 -18.38
C ALA A 7 -23.92 -8.54 -16.94
N THR A 8 -24.91 -9.37 -16.60
CA THR A 8 -25.47 -9.41 -15.24
C THR A 8 -24.54 -10.09 -14.25
N GLY A 9 -23.81 -11.13 -14.67
CA GLY A 9 -22.82 -11.82 -13.82
C GLY A 9 -21.63 -10.94 -13.43
N THR A 10 -21.15 -10.10 -14.35
CA THR A 10 -20.06 -9.14 -14.09
C THR A 10 -20.51 -7.96 -13.22
N LEU A 11 -21.74 -7.46 -13.41
CA LEU A 11 -22.32 -6.40 -12.57
C LEU A 11 -22.57 -6.87 -11.12
N LEU A 12 -23.03 -8.12 -10.92
CA LEU A 12 -23.19 -8.71 -9.59
C LEU A 12 -21.83 -8.91 -8.89
N LEU A 13 -20.79 -9.29 -9.64
CA LEU A 13 -19.43 -9.46 -9.09
C LEU A 13 -18.83 -8.11 -8.66
N MET A 14 -19.09 -7.03 -9.40
CA MET A 14 -18.66 -5.66 -9.04
C MET A 14 -19.45 -5.10 -7.84
N LEU A 15 -20.73 -5.42 -7.70
CA LEU A 15 -21.54 -5.05 -6.53
C LEU A 15 -21.14 -5.82 -5.26
N MET A 16 -20.71 -7.09 -5.39
CA MET A 16 -20.21 -7.89 -4.27
C MET A 16 -18.83 -7.42 -3.75
N LEU A 17 -18.03 -6.76 -4.59
CA LEU A 17 -16.75 -6.17 -4.20
C LEU A 17 -16.89 -4.81 -3.47
N CYS A 18 -18.04 -4.15 -3.54
CA CYS A 18 -18.35 -2.93 -2.76
C CYS A 18 -19.00 -3.22 -1.38
N GLY A 19 -19.24 -4.49 -1.04
CA GLY A 19 -20.14 -4.91 0.04
C GLY A 19 -19.54 -5.10 1.43
N SER A 20 -18.38 -4.53 1.77
CA SER A 20 -17.83 -4.71 3.11
C SER A 20 -17.17 -3.46 3.69
N ALA A 21 -17.88 -2.33 3.63
CA ALA A 21 -17.71 -1.31 4.67
C ALA A 21 -18.29 -1.87 5.99
N ARG A 22 -17.51 -2.70 6.70
CA ARG A 22 -17.82 -3.03 8.10
C ARG A 22 -17.61 -1.75 8.91
N SER A 23 -18.68 -1.14 9.38
CA SER A 23 -18.61 -0.05 10.36
C SER A 23 -17.90 -0.54 11.63
N ALA A 24 -16.61 -0.21 11.75
CA ALA A 24 -15.82 -0.40 12.96
C ALA A 24 -16.13 0.71 14.00
N GLU A 25 -17.41 1.03 14.18
CA GLU A 25 -17.83 2.24 14.89
C GLU A 25 -17.98 2.02 16.40
N ALA A 26 -18.25 0.78 16.83
CA ALA A 26 -18.76 0.49 18.18
C ALA A 26 -17.74 0.55 19.34
N GLY A 27 -16.45 0.81 19.09
CA GLY A 27 -15.42 0.76 20.15
C GLY A 27 -14.69 2.06 20.47
N THR A 28 -14.66 3.02 19.54
CA THR A 28 -13.96 4.30 19.76
C THR A 28 -14.73 5.24 20.70
N GLU A 29 -16.02 4.99 20.92
CA GLU A 29 -16.87 5.80 21.79
C GLU A 29 -16.44 5.81 23.26
N LYS A 30 -15.68 4.80 23.69
CA LYS A 30 -15.11 4.75 25.04
C LYS A 30 -14.08 5.86 25.28
N CYS A 31 -13.36 6.30 24.24
CA CYS A 31 -12.51 7.47 24.34
C CYS A 31 -13.37 8.74 24.39
N LYS A 32 -13.24 9.50 25.47
CA LYS A 32 -13.90 10.82 25.58
C LYS A 32 -12.91 11.88 25.11
N LEU A 33 -13.32 12.63 24.08
CA LEU A 33 -12.53 13.75 23.57
C LEU A 33 -12.67 14.94 24.53
N THR A 34 -11.56 15.62 24.79
CA THR A 34 -11.55 16.84 25.61
C THR A 34 -12.24 18.00 24.90
N VAL A 35 -12.12 18.06 23.57
CA VAL A 35 -12.85 18.97 22.69
C VAL A 35 -13.48 18.15 21.58
N GLU A 36 -14.80 18.01 21.60
CA GLU A 36 -15.51 17.21 20.61
C GLU A 36 -15.68 17.99 19.31
N THR A 37 -14.74 17.80 18.38
CA THR A 37 -14.81 18.33 17.02
C THR A 37 -14.95 17.19 16.01
N ASP A 38 -15.61 17.45 14.88
CA ASP A 38 -15.76 16.48 13.79
C ASP A 38 -14.39 15.99 13.29
N SER A 39 -13.39 16.88 13.25
CA SER A 39 -12.02 16.53 12.87
C SER A 39 -11.38 15.54 13.84
N GLU A 40 -11.43 15.79 15.15
CA GLU A 40 -10.85 14.87 16.14
C GLU A 40 -11.57 13.52 16.14
N ARG A 41 -12.89 13.55 16.04
CA ARG A 41 -13.71 12.33 15.96
C ARG A 41 -13.37 11.52 14.72
N LEU A 42 -13.15 12.17 13.57
CA LEU A 42 -12.73 11.50 12.34
C LEU A 42 -11.36 10.83 12.51
N GLN A 43 -10.39 11.51 13.12
CA GLN A 43 -9.07 10.90 13.37
C GLN A 43 -9.17 9.69 14.29
N LEU A 44 -9.97 9.78 15.35
CA LEU A 44 -10.18 8.64 16.25
C LEU A 44 -10.85 7.46 15.54
N LYS A 45 -11.83 7.71 14.65
CA LYS A 45 -12.47 6.66 13.84
C LYS A 45 -11.46 5.93 12.93
N ARG A 46 -10.45 6.62 12.39
CA ARG A 46 -9.39 5.97 11.59
C ARG A 46 -8.59 4.94 12.39
N LEU A 47 -8.48 5.13 13.71
CA LEU A 47 -7.77 4.22 14.60
C LEU A 47 -8.60 2.99 15.00
N ALA A 48 -9.86 2.88 14.58
CA ALA A 48 -10.73 1.76 14.94
C ALA A 48 -10.11 0.36 14.70
N PRO A 49 -9.29 0.10 13.65
CA PRO A 49 -8.63 -1.19 13.47
C PRO A 49 -7.60 -1.57 14.56
N LEU A 50 -7.19 -0.61 15.39
CA LEU A 50 -6.29 -0.82 16.53
C LEU A 50 -7.04 -1.17 17.83
N LEU A 51 -8.38 -1.09 17.84
CA LEU A 51 -9.19 -1.45 19.00
C LEU A 51 -9.00 -2.92 19.37
N ASN A 52 -9.12 -3.22 20.67
CA ASN A 52 -8.97 -4.56 21.26
C ASN A 52 -7.57 -5.19 21.05
N LYS A 53 -6.58 -4.40 20.64
CA LYS A 53 -5.17 -4.81 20.63
C LYS A 53 -4.47 -4.24 21.85
N ASN A 54 -3.58 -5.03 22.42
CA ASN A 54 -2.73 -4.63 23.53
C ASN A 54 -1.31 -4.46 23.00
N PHE A 55 -0.71 -3.33 23.32
CA PHE A 55 0.65 -3.02 22.96
C PHE A 55 1.47 -2.89 24.23
N SER A 56 2.67 -3.46 24.22
CA SER A 56 3.57 -3.36 25.36
C SER A 56 4.99 -3.18 24.91
N VAL A 57 5.74 -2.33 25.62
CA VAL A 57 7.16 -2.09 25.37
C VAL A 57 7.90 -1.96 26.69
N SER A 58 9.04 -2.61 26.80
CA SER A 58 9.91 -2.49 27.98
C SER A 58 11.08 -1.58 27.64
N MET A 59 11.36 -0.62 28.52
CA MET A 59 12.51 0.27 28.44
C MET A 59 13.32 0.20 29.72
N MET A 60 14.65 0.30 29.58
CA MET A 60 15.55 0.48 30.71
C MET A 60 15.88 1.96 30.85
N LYS A 61 15.71 2.50 32.06
CA LYS A 61 16.09 3.87 32.39
C LYS A 61 16.76 3.88 33.76
N ASP A 62 17.93 4.50 33.86
CA ASP A 62 18.67 4.68 35.13
C ASP A 62 18.89 3.38 35.94
N LYS A 63 19.09 2.25 35.23
CA LYS A 63 19.22 0.87 35.77
C LYS A 63 17.92 0.23 36.29
N GLU A 64 16.78 0.88 36.09
CA GLU A 64 15.46 0.32 36.37
C GLU A 64 14.75 -0.03 35.05
N SER A 65 14.06 -1.17 35.01
CA SER A 65 13.23 -1.56 33.88
C SER A 65 11.78 -1.17 34.09
N TYR A 66 11.20 -0.55 33.07
CA TYR A 66 9.82 -0.10 33.02
C TYR A 66 9.12 -0.74 31.84
N THR A 67 7.95 -1.34 32.08
CA THR A 67 7.08 -1.84 31.01
C THR A 67 5.91 -0.89 30.82
N TYR A 68 5.75 -0.37 29.61
CA TYR A 68 4.61 0.43 29.24
C TYR A 68 3.58 -0.43 28.53
N VAL A 69 2.32 -0.26 28.87
CA VAL A 69 1.18 -0.96 28.24
C VAL A 69 0.23 0.09 27.69
N PHE A 70 -0.08 0.01 26.40
CA PHE A 70 -1.01 0.87 25.69
C PHE A 70 -2.20 0.06 25.16
N GLN A 71 -3.39 0.61 25.36
CA GLN A 71 -4.62 0.09 24.77
C GLN A 71 -5.49 1.25 24.27
N LEU A 72 -5.92 1.18 23.02
CA LEU A 72 -6.78 2.19 22.41
C LEU A 72 -8.20 2.09 22.98
N CYS A 73 -8.69 3.17 23.59
CA CYS A 73 -10.04 3.29 24.17
C CYS A 73 -10.45 2.10 25.08
N GLY A 74 -9.50 1.54 25.81
CA GLY A 74 -9.72 0.38 26.67
C GLY A 74 -8.84 0.41 27.91
N ASP A 75 -9.19 -0.44 28.87
CA ASP A 75 -8.54 -0.52 30.19
C ASP A 75 -7.22 -1.29 30.10
N ALA A 76 -6.13 -0.55 29.87
CA ALA A 76 -4.80 -1.13 29.74
C ALA A 76 -4.43 -1.90 31.02
N ASP A 77 -4.01 -3.16 30.83
CA ASP A 77 -3.70 -4.10 31.91
C ASP A 77 -4.80 -4.21 33.00
N GLY A 78 -6.06 -4.03 32.58
CA GLY A 78 -7.26 -4.14 33.40
C GLY A 78 -7.49 -2.97 34.37
N VAL A 79 -6.74 -1.87 34.26
CA VAL A 79 -6.94 -0.69 35.12
C VAL A 79 -8.00 0.22 34.50
N PRO A 80 -9.11 0.50 35.21
CA PRO A 80 -10.21 1.30 34.67
C PRO A 80 -9.76 2.69 34.20
N GLU A 81 -10.23 3.07 33.01
CA GLU A 81 -10.00 4.38 32.37
C GLU A 81 -8.55 4.70 31.99
N ALA A 82 -7.62 3.79 32.24
CA ALA A 82 -6.21 3.98 31.94
C ALA A 82 -5.91 3.49 30.52
N GLY A 83 -5.54 4.40 29.62
CA GLY A 83 -5.19 4.07 28.24
C GLY A 83 -3.72 3.73 28.05
N VAL A 84 -2.85 4.31 28.90
CA VAL A 84 -1.43 3.96 28.97
C VAL A 84 -1.02 3.78 30.44
N LEU A 85 -0.39 2.65 30.74
CA LEU A 85 0.22 2.37 32.03
C LEU A 85 1.73 2.24 31.93
N GLN A 86 2.39 2.57 33.03
CA GLN A 86 3.76 2.22 33.32
C GLN A 86 3.77 1.23 34.49
N ILE A 87 4.53 0.15 34.34
CA ILE A 87 4.71 -0.91 35.33
C ILE A 87 6.20 -0.97 35.66
N ASP A 88 6.55 -0.81 36.93
CA ASP A 88 7.93 -0.95 37.40
C ASP A 88 8.29 -2.42 37.71
N GLU A 89 9.56 -2.67 38.07
CA GLU A 89 10.04 -4.01 38.46
C GLU A 89 9.30 -4.61 39.67
N LYS A 90 8.77 -3.75 40.53
CA LYS A 90 7.98 -4.15 41.71
C LYS A 90 6.51 -4.39 41.37
N LYS A 91 6.14 -4.33 40.09
CA LYS A 91 4.78 -4.42 39.56
C LYS A 91 3.84 -3.31 40.06
N SER A 92 4.41 -2.19 40.53
CA SER A 92 3.66 -0.98 40.83
C SER A 92 3.17 -0.36 39.53
N LYS A 93 1.86 -0.12 39.44
CA LYS A 93 1.20 0.46 38.27
C LYS A 93 1.07 1.98 38.45
N THR A 94 1.52 2.74 37.47
CA THR A 94 1.34 4.20 37.39
C THR A 94 0.57 4.52 36.11
N VAL A 95 -0.51 5.28 36.22
CA VAL A 95 -1.30 5.71 35.05
C VAL A 95 -0.58 6.87 34.37
N VAL A 96 -0.21 6.68 33.11
CA VAL A 96 0.49 7.72 32.33
C VAL A 96 -0.50 8.63 31.61
N GLY A 97 -1.61 8.07 31.12
CA GLY A 97 -2.67 8.83 30.46
C GLY A 97 -4.00 8.07 30.46
N ARG A 98 -5.10 8.82 30.54
CA ARG A 98 -6.46 8.28 30.57
C ARG A 98 -7.18 8.51 29.26
N TYR A 99 -7.88 7.49 28.77
CA TYR A 99 -8.67 7.60 27.54
C TYR A 99 -9.99 8.39 27.74
N ASN A 100 -10.32 8.77 28.99
CA ASN A 100 -11.41 9.70 29.29
C ASN A 100 -11.05 11.18 29.00
N SER A 101 -9.79 11.45 28.68
CA SER A 101 -9.26 12.79 28.40
C SER A 101 -8.37 12.72 27.17
N THR A 102 -9.00 12.49 26.04
CA THR A 102 -8.34 12.22 24.76
C THR A 102 -8.30 13.47 23.88
N LYS A 103 -7.21 13.66 23.13
CA LYS A 103 -7.13 14.55 21.95
C LYS A 103 -6.61 13.73 20.78
N ALA A 104 -7.19 13.90 19.61
CA ALA A 104 -6.79 13.15 18.42
C ALA A 104 -6.56 14.11 17.24
N ILE A 105 -5.31 14.33 16.87
CA ILE A 105 -4.92 15.24 15.79
C ILE A 105 -4.24 14.41 14.72
N GLY A 106 -4.49 14.67 13.43
CA GLY A 106 -3.89 13.83 12.39
C GLY A 106 -3.82 14.52 11.04
N GLY A 107 -2.86 14.07 10.24
CA GLY A 107 -2.66 14.45 8.85
C GLY A 107 -3.11 13.35 7.89
N SER A 108 -2.57 13.37 6.67
CA SER A 108 -2.85 12.34 5.65
C SER A 108 -2.35 10.95 6.04
N ASP A 109 -1.19 10.88 6.66
CA ASP A 109 -0.34 9.70 6.82
C ASP A 109 0.09 9.48 8.28
N TRP A 110 -0.44 10.26 9.21
CA TRP A 110 -0.19 10.10 10.64
C TRP A 110 -1.37 10.55 11.48
N VAL A 111 -1.47 10.00 12.70
CA VAL A 111 -2.40 10.43 13.74
C VAL A 111 -1.64 10.49 15.06
N MET A 112 -1.67 11.65 15.71
CA MET A 112 -1.19 11.88 17.06
C MET A 112 -2.35 11.76 18.04
N LEU A 113 -2.28 10.75 18.91
CA LEU A 113 -3.23 10.52 19.99
C LEU A 113 -2.61 10.99 21.31
N ILE A 114 -3.32 11.83 22.05
CA ILE A 114 -2.86 12.34 23.34
C ILE A 114 -3.85 11.91 24.41
N TYR A 115 -3.37 11.21 25.43
CA TYR A 115 -4.12 10.91 26.64
C TYR A 115 -3.58 11.75 27.80
N GLU A 116 -4.43 12.60 28.35
CA GLU A 116 -4.11 13.49 29.45
C GLU A 116 -4.56 12.88 30.80
N ASN A 117 -4.38 13.65 31.88
CA ASN A 117 -4.86 13.33 33.23
C ASN A 117 -4.37 11.98 33.79
N GLY A 118 -3.12 11.63 33.50
CA GLY A 118 -2.41 10.58 34.23
C GLY A 118 -2.10 10.98 35.68
N ASP A 119 -1.48 10.07 36.42
CA ASP A 119 -1.13 10.30 37.83
C ASP A 119 -0.09 11.41 37.96
N HIS A 120 -0.14 12.16 39.07
CA HIS A 120 0.78 13.26 39.35
C HIS A 120 2.24 12.81 39.45
N TYR A 121 3.17 13.60 38.90
CA TYR A 121 4.59 13.43 39.18
C TYR A 121 4.87 13.65 40.67
N LYS A 122 5.72 12.80 41.25
CA LYS A 122 6.06 12.89 42.69
C LYS A 122 7.07 14.03 42.96
N THR A 123 8.10 14.11 42.14
CA THR A 123 9.31 14.94 42.40
C THR A 123 9.68 15.89 41.27
N HIS A 124 9.18 15.69 40.05
CA HIS A 124 9.56 16.46 38.86
C HIS A 124 8.32 17.13 38.23
N CYS A 125 8.53 17.91 37.17
CA CYS A 125 7.46 18.41 36.30
C CYS A 125 6.40 19.23 37.05
N ASP A 126 6.80 20.00 38.06
CA ASP A 126 5.91 20.78 38.92
C ASP A 126 4.73 20.00 39.52
N LYS A 127 4.88 18.67 39.69
CA LYS A 127 3.82 17.75 40.13
C LYS A 127 2.58 17.77 39.23
N ALA A 128 2.75 18.18 37.97
CA ALA A 128 1.71 18.12 36.95
C ALA A 128 1.23 16.68 36.72
N ASN A 129 0.08 16.56 36.07
CA ASN A 129 -0.43 15.27 35.61
C ASN A 129 0.46 14.75 34.48
N ARG A 130 0.71 13.44 34.48
CA ARG A 130 1.32 12.79 33.33
C ARG A 130 0.41 12.87 32.11
N LYS A 131 1.03 12.91 30.94
CA LYS A 131 0.35 12.77 29.65
C LYS A 131 1.14 11.83 28.74
N ALA A 132 0.41 11.01 27.99
CA ALA A 132 0.96 10.13 26.97
C ALA A 132 0.63 10.69 25.59
N ILE A 133 1.63 10.75 24.71
CA ILE A 133 1.52 11.09 23.30
C ILE A 133 1.91 9.86 22.51
N ILE A 134 1.00 9.35 21.69
CA ILE A 134 1.20 8.20 20.81
C ILE A 134 1.18 8.73 19.39
N MET A 135 2.32 8.73 18.73
CA MET A 135 2.44 9.03 17.31
C MET A 135 2.19 7.77 16.50
N ILE A 136 1.14 7.78 15.70
CA ILE A 136 0.76 6.64 14.86
C ILE A 136 1.05 7.00 13.40
N SER A 137 2.04 6.35 12.81
CA SER A 137 2.53 6.63 11.46
C SER A 137 2.02 5.59 10.46
N CYS A 138 1.85 6.00 9.20
CA CYS A 138 1.49 5.09 8.12
C CYS A 138 2.69 4.23 7.70
N ASP A 139 2.58 2.93 7.93
CA ASP A 139 3.38 1.91 7.24
C ASP A 139 2.44 0.97 6.48
N ARG A 140 2.61 0.89 5.16
CA ARG A 140 1.79 0.02 4.29
C ARG A 140 2.18 -1.45 4.37
N ASN A 141 3.40 -1.73 4.82
CA ASN A 141 3.93 -3.09 4.86
C ASN A 141 3.47 -3.82 6.13
N THR A 142 3.06 -3.07 7.15
CA THR A 142 2.75 -3.61 8.47
C THR A 142 1.32 -3.28 8.87
N ALA A 143 0.53 -4.33 9.14
CA ALA A 143 -0.86 -4.14 9.58
C ALA A 143 -0.91 -3.33 10.89
N VAL A 144 -0.09 -3.72 11.87
CA VAL A 144 0.23 -2.94 13.08
C VAL A 144 1.63 -3.33 13.56
N GLY A 145 2.51 -2.35 13.73
CA GLY A 145 3.88 -2.52 14.20
C GLY A 145 3.99 -2.67 15.73
N PRO A 146 5.20 -2.89 16.25
CA PRO A 146 5.45 -2.84 17.68
C PRO A 146 5.25 -1.42 18.21
N LEU A 147 4.91 -1.30 19.48
CA LEU A 147 4.96 -0.02 20.17
C LEU A 147 6.41 0.25 20.56
N GLU A 148 6.91 1.42 20.19
CA GLU A 148 8.23 1.89 20.59
C GLU A 148 8.07 3.08 21.54
N ALA A 149 8.92 3.15 22.56
CA ALA A 149 8.93 4.28 23.47
C ALA A 149 10.15 5.15 23.15
N ILE A 150 9.92 6.39 22.74
CA ILE A 150 10.97 7.25 22.19
C ILE A 150 11.57 8.13 23.29
N VAL A 151 10.73 8.87 24.03
CA VAL A 151 11.20 9.89 24.96
C VAL A 151 10.32 9.97 26.21
N GLU A 152 10.96 10.17 27.36
CA GLU A 152 10.34 10.67 28.58
C GLU A 152 11.04 11.99 28.96
N ASP A 153 10.49 13.12 28.52
CA ASP A 153 11.04 14.44 28.83
C ASP A 153 10.60 14.86 30.24
N ARG A 154 11.55 14.89 31.18
CA ARG A 154 11.34 15.25 32.60
C ARG A 154 11.94 16.61 32.97
N GLU A 155 12.66 17.25 32.05
CA GLU A 155 13.47 18.43 32.34
C GLU A 155 12.72 19.73 32.09
N ARG A 156 11.68 19.68 31.26
CA ARG A 156 10.83 20.83 30.96
C ARG A 156 9.66 20.92 31.93
N SER A 157 9.08 22.11 32.04
CA SER A 157 7.87 22.36 32.85
C SER A 157 6.65 21.57 32.37
N ASP A 158 6.64 21.13 31.10
CA ASP A 158 5.54 20.37 30.50
C ASP A 158 6.02 18.98 30.04
N CYS A 159 6.06 18.05 30.99
CA CYS A 159 6.56 16.69 30.78
C CYS A 159 5.57 15.80 30.04
N PHE A 160 6.09 14.86 29.24
CA PHE A 160 5.28 13.91 28.48
C PHE A 160 6.03 12.61 28.20
N TYR A 161 5.26 11.57 27.90
CA TYR A 161 5.77 10.30 27.38
C TYR A 161 5.41 10.21 25.91
N LEU A 162 6.41 10.03 25.05
CA LEU A 162 6.23 9.89 23.61
C LEU A 162 6.45 8.44 23.19
N PHE A 163 5.44 7.88 22.51
CA PHE A 163 5.44 6.55 21.93
C PHE A 163 5.26 6.64 20.42
N GLU A 164 5.82 5.69 19.70
CA GLU A 164 5.65 5.50 18.26
C GLU A 164 4.96 4.17 17.99
N LEU A 165 4.07 4.16 17.00
CA LEU A 165 3.40 2.96 16.53
C LEU A 165 3.14 3.06 15.03
N ASP A 166 3.52 2.04 14.28
CA ASP A 166 3.20 1.99 12.86
C ASP A 166 1.89 1.25 12.60
N ALA A 167 1.04 1.78 11.72
CA ALA A 167 -0.21 1.11 11.35
C ALA A 167 -0.66 1.43 9.91
N SER A 168 -0.90 0.39 9.11
CA SER A 168 -1.45 0.55 7.76
C SER A 168 -2.85 1.16 7.73
N ALA A 169 -3.60 1.04 8.82
CA ALA A 169 -4.93 1.63 8.98
C ALA A 169 -4.94 3.17 8.89
N VAL A 170 -3.82 3.82 9.23
CA VAL A 170 -3.68 5.27 9.17
C VAL A 170 -3.24 5.73 7.78
N CYS A 171 -2.84 4.81 6.90
CA CYS A 171 -2.42 5.18 5.56
C CYS A 171 -3.55 5.82 4.75
N PRO A 172 -3.24 6.86 3.96
CA PRO A 172 -4.22 7.41 3.05
C PRO A 172 -4.61 6.33 2.03
N ILE A 173 -5.91 6.22 1.76
CA ILE A 173 -6.43 5.39 0.68
C ILE A 173 -5.91 6.03 -0.61
N ILE A 174 -4.85 5.48 -1.19
CA ILE A 174 -4.52 5.80 -2.56
C ILE A 174 -5.58 5.10 -3.40
N GLU A 175 -6.57 5.85 -3.84
CA GLU A 175 -7.37 5.40 -4.96
C GLU A 175 -6.43 5.29 -6.16
N SER A 176 -6.10 4.05 -6.53
CA SER A 176 -5.40 3.73 -7.76
C SER A 176 -6.33 4.07 -8.93
N LYS A 177 -6.47 5.36 -9.24
CA LYS A 177 -7.21 5.83 -10.41
C LYS A 177 -6.35 5.55 -11.62
N LEU A 178 -6.82 4.62 -12.46
CA LEU A 178 -6.25 4.46 -13.79
C LEU A 178 -6.28 5.83 -14.47
N SER A 179 -5.13 6.24 -15.03
CA SER A 179 -5.06 7.47 -15.82
C SER A 179 -6.14 7.44 -16.90
N THR A 180 -6.78 8.57 -17.17
CA THR A 180 -7.80 8.69 -18.23
C THR A 180 -7.28 8.15 -19.56
N GLY A 181 -5.99 8.34 -19.85
CA GLY A 181 -5.34 7.77 -21.05
C GLY A 181 -5.32 6.23 -21.05
N ALA A 182 -5.06 5.60 -19.91
CA ALA A 182 -5.07 4.14 -19.80
C ALA A 182 -6.48 3.57 -20.02
N ILE A 183 -7.51 4.23 -19.50
CA ILE A 183 -8.90 3.83 -19.70
C ILE A 183 -9.26 3.88 -21.20
N ILE A 184 -8.92 4.98 -21.88
CA ILE A 184 -9.19 5.13 -23.32
C ILE A 184 -8.44 4.06 -24.14
N LEU A 185 -7.18 3.78 -23.81
CA LEU A 185 -6.39 2.74 -24.49
C LEU A 185 -7.00 1.35 -24.31
N ILE A 186 -7.43 0.99 -23.10
CA ILE A 186 -8.08 -0.30 -22.82
C ILE A 186 -9.36 -0.44 -23.68
N VAL A 187 -10.19 0.60 -23.71
CA VAL A 187 -11.43 0.60 -24.51
C VAL A 187 -11.12 0.44 -26.01
N LEU A 188 -10.13 1.18 -26.52
CA LEU A 188 -9.70 1.08 -27.92
C LEU A 188 -9.25 -0.35 -28.27
N VAL A 189 -8.40 -0.96 -27.43
CA VAL A 189 -7.90 -2.32 -27.64
C VAL A 189 -9.04 -3.34 -27.63
N CYS A 190 -10.00 -3.21 -26.71
CA CYS A 190 -11.18 -4.07 -26.70
C CYS A 190 -12.01 -3.96 -27.99
N LEU A 191 -12.25 -2.75 -28.49
CA LEU A 191 -12.99 -2.55 -29.74
C LEU A 191 -12.26 -3.16 -30.95
N VAL A 192 -10.93 -2.98 -31.01
CA VAL A 192 -10.08 -3.60 -32.04
C VAL A 192 -10.14 -5.12 -31.96
N ALA A 193 -10.08 -5.70 -30.76
CA ALA A 193 -10.18 -7.15 -30.58
C ALA A 193 -11.54 -7.69 -31.06
N PHE A 194 -12.65 -7.04 -30.71
CA PHE A 194 -13.97 -7.43 -31.22
C PHE A 194 -14.08 -7.32 -32.74
N TYR A 195 -13.50 -6.27 -33.32
CA TYR A 195 -13.45 -6.09 -34.78
C TYR A 195 -12.66 -7.20 -35.46
N LEU A 196 -11.46 -7.51 -34.95
CA LEU A 196 -10.60 -8.56 -35.50
C LEU A 196 -11.24 -9.95 -35.36
N ILE A 197 -11.76 -10.29 -34.17
CA ILE A 197 -12.38 -11.61 -33.93
C ILE A 197 -13.66 -11.76 -34.74
N GLY A 198 -14.54 -10.77 -34.71
CA GLY A 198 -15.82 -10.79 -35.42
C GLY A 198 -15.61 -10.83 -36.93
N GLY A 199 -14.72 -9.98 -37.45
CA GLY A 199 -14.41 -9.96 -38.87
C GLY A 199 -13.65 -11.20 -39.34
N PHE A 200 -12.78 -11.78 -38.52
CA PHE A 200 -12.14 -13.06 -38.78
C PHE A 200 -13.16 -14.20 -38.88
N LEU A 201 -14.08 -14.29 -37.91
CA LEU A 201 -15.15 -15.29 -37.93
C LEU A 201 -16.05 -15.11 -39.15
N TYR A 202 -16.38 -13.86 -39.51
CA TYR A 202 -17.18 -13.57 -40.70
C TYR A 202 -16.49 -14.01 -41.99
N GLN A 203 -15.22 -13.64 -42.18
CA GLN A 203 -14.45 -14.00 -43.38
C GLN A 203 -14.21 -15.50 -43.48
N ARG A 204 -14.05 -16.19 -42.34
CA ARG A 204 -13.85 -17.64 -42.29
C ARG A 204 -15.13 -18.44 -42.50
N LEU A 205 -16.22 -18.07 -41.84
CA LEU A 205 -17.46 -18.88 -41.81
C LEU A 205 -18.44 -18.52 -42.93
N VAL A 206 -18.52 -17.24 -43.32
CA VAL A 206 -19.49 -16.76 -44.32
C VAL A 206 -18.85 -16.66 -45.70
N VAL A 207 -17.67 -16.04 -45.79
CA VAL A 207 -17.01 -15.78 -47.08
C VAL A 207 -16.12 -16.96 -47.53
N GLY A 208 -15.68 -17.80 -46.59
CA GLY A 208 -14.84 -18.97 -46.88
C GLY A 208 -13.40 -18.63 -47.27
N ALA A 209 -12.92 -17.42 -46.95
CA ALA A 209 -11.56 -16.99 -47.22
C ALA A 209 -10.53 -17.83 -46.44
N LYS A 210 -9.36 -18.05 -47.03
CA LYS A 210 -8.26 -18.84 -46.44
C LYS A 210 -6.95 -18.06 -46.53
N GLY A 211 -6.07 -18.26 -45.56
CA GLY A 211 -4.78 -17.56 -45.49
C GLY A 211 -4.88 -16.18 -44.84
N MET A 212 -4.01 -15.25 -45.26
CA MET A 212 -3.87 -13.92 -44.64
C MET A 212 -5.06 -12.99 -44.92
N ASP A 213 -5.86 -13.31 -45.93
CA ASP A 213 -7.12 -12.61 -46.27
C ASP A 213 -8.25 -12.85 -45.26
N GLN A 214 -8.01 -13.65 -44.21
CA GLN A 214 -8.95 -13.85 -43.08
C GLN A 214 -8.92 -12.72 -42.05
N ILE A 215 -7.93 -11.83 -42.10
CA ILE A 215 -7.85 -10.69 -41.19
C ILE A 215 -8.45 -9.47 -41.91
N PRO A 216 -9.51 -8.86 -41.35
CA PRO A 216 -10.09 -7.64 -41.91
C PRO A 216 -9.03 -6.53 -41.99
N ASN A 217 -8.86 -5.93 -43.17
CA ASN A 217 -7.89 -4.85 -43.41
C ASN A 217 -6.46 -5.21 -42.98
N TYR A 218 -6.01 -6.43 -43.31
CA TYR A 218 -4.68 -6.95 -42.93
C TYR A 218 -3.52 -5.98 -43.25
N ALA A 219 -3.52 -5.35 -44.43
CA ALA A 219 -2.45 -4.42 -44.84
C ALA A 219 -2.26 -3.27 -43.83
N PHE A 220 -3.37 -2.68 -43.36
CA PHE A 220 -3.34 -1.63 -42.34
C PHE A 220 -2.76 -2.15 -41.02
N TRP A 221 -3.18 -3.34 -40.55
CA TRP A 221 -2.67 -3.90 -39.29
C TRP A 221 -1.20 -4.31 -39.37
N ALA A 222 -0.74 -4.79 -40.52
CA ALA A 222 0.66 -5.07 -40.77
C ALA A 222 1.51 -3.78 -40.72
N GLU A 223 1.05 -2.69 -41.31
CA GLU A 223 1.71 -1.38 -41.22
C GLU A 223 1.77 -0.85 -39.79
N VAL A 224 0.67 -0.94 -39.03
CA VAL A 224 0.65 -0.57 -37.60
C VAL A 224 1.63 -1.40 -36.78
N GLY A 225 1.70 -2.72 -37.04
CA GLY A 225 2.64 -3.62 -36.37
C GLY A 225 4.10 -3.29 -36.68
N ASN A 226 4.42 -2.99 -37.95
CA ASN A 226 5.75 -2.57 -38.37
C ASN A 226 6.14 -1.24 -37.72
N LEU A 227 5.25 -0.24 -37.72
CA LEU A 227 5.50 1.05 -37.08
C LEU A 227 5.70 0.91 -35.56
N SER A 228 4.96 -0.01 -34.93
CA SER A 228 5.11 -0.32 -33.51
C SER A 228 6.46 -0.98 -33.20
N ALA A 229 6.92 -1.88 -34.07
CA ALA A 229 8.23 -2.51 -33.98
C ALA A 229 9.36 -1.46 -34.14
N ASP A 230 9.23 -0.55 -35.10
CA ASP A 230 10.16 0.56 -35.32
C ASP A 230 10.21 1.51 -34.10
N GLY A 231 9.05 1.81 -33.51
CA GLY A 231 8.96 2.61 -32.28
C GLY A 231 9.61 1.92 -31.08
N CYS A 232 9.44 0.61 -30.94
CA CYS A 232 10.09 -0.18 -29.89
C CYS A 232 11.61 -0.24 -30.10
N ASP A 233 12.08 -0.43 -31.33
CA ASP A 233 13.52 -0.40 -31.66
C ASP A 233 14.13 0.97 -31.35
N PHE A 234 13.43 2.06 -31.68
CA PHE A 234 13.87 3.44 -31.36
C PHE A 234 13.97 3.70 -29.85
N VAL A 235 13.01 3.22 -29.05
CA VAL A 235 12.97 3.48 -27.61
C VAL A 235 13.89 2.54 -26.82
N CYS A 236 13.92 1.26 -27.18
CA CYS A 236 14.59 0.21 -26.41
C CYS A 236 16.03 -0.06 -26.85
N ARG A 237 16.46 0.43 -28.03
CA ARG A 237 17.79 0.16 -28.59
C ARG A 237 18.63 1.43 -28.68
N SER A 238 19.49 1.66 -27.69
CA SER A 238 20.42 2.80 -27.63
C SER A 238 21.64 2.69 -28.57
N ARG A 239 21.64 1.80 -29.56
CA ARG A 239 22.78 1.63 -30.47
C ARG A 239 22.63 2.56 -31.68
N LYS A 240 23.74 3.17 -32.13
CA LYS A 240 23.77 3.94 -33.37
C LYS A 240 23.20 3.08 -34.49
N ARG A 241 22.10 3.54 -35.09
CA ARG A 241 21.51 2.99 -36.31
C ARG A 241 22.64 2.79 -37.32
N GLU A 242 22.96 1.55 -37.66
CA GLU A 242 23.81 1.29 -38.81
C GLU A 242 23.06 1.87 -40.01
N GLU A 243 23.67 2.86 -40.65
CA GLU A 243 23.10 3.43 -41.86
C GLU A 243 22.86 2.29 -42.84
N PRO A 244 21.69 2.20 -43.47
CA PRO A 244 21.48 1.20 -44.51
C PRO A 244 22.55 1.43 -45.58
N ASN A 245 23.40 0.43 -45.81
CA ASN A 245 24.47 0.50 -46.79
C ASN A 245 23.90 1.01 -48.12
N ALA A 246 24.38 2.17 -48.56
CA ALA A 246 23.85 2.89 -49.73
C ALA A 246 24.04 2.15 -51.07
N TYR A 247 24.64 0.96 -51.08
CA TYR A 247 24.90 0.18 -52.28
C TYR A 247 24.28 -1.22 -52.17
N ARG A 248 23.08 -1.34 -52.74
CA ARG A 248 22.36 -2.58 -52.97
C ARG A 248 23.02 -3.31 -54.15
N GLY A 249 24.02 -4.16 -53.91
CA GLY A 249 24.59 -4.94 -55.01
C GLY A 249 25.85 -5.75 -54.77
N VAL A 250 26.52 -5.66 -53.62
CA VAL A 250 27.68 -6.51 -53.35
C VAL A 250 27.23 -7.71 -52.52
N ALA A 251 27.30 -8.90 -53.12
CA ALA A 251 27.10 -10.16 -52.41
C ALA A 251 28.13 -10.25 -51.28
N SER A 252 27.67 -10.55 -50.07
CA SER A 252 28.55 -10.92 -48.96
C SER A 252 29.40 -12.11 -49.37
N GLU A 253 30.72 -12.00 -49.25
CA GLU A 253 31.59 -13.16 -49.27
C GLU A 253 31.11 -14.13 -48.18
N PRO A 254 31.04 -15.45 -48.43
CA PRO A 254 30.62 -16.41 -47.41
C PRO A 254 31.59 -16.34 -46.23
N GLU A 255 31.05 -16.26 -45.01
CA GLU A 255 31.81 -16.49 -43.78
C GLU A 255 32.60 -17.81 -43.91
N GLU A 256 33.92 -17.75 -43.71
CA GLU A 256 34.76 -18.94 -43.62
C GLU A 256 34.25 -19.85 -42.49
N GLU A 257 33.82 -21.06 -42.83
CA GLU A 257 33.47 -22.10 -41.85
C GLU A 257 34.71 -22.47 -41.02
N PRO A 258 34.59 -22.64 -39.69
CA PRO A 258 35.71 -23.07 -38.87
C PRO A 258 36.07 -24.53 -39.19
N GLU A 259 37.33 -24.76 -39.59
CA GLU A 259 37.89 -26.08 -39.89
C GLU A 259 37.57 -27.12 -38.80
N GLU A 260 36.96 -28.23 -39.21
CA GLU A 260 36.74 -29.41 -38.38
C GLU A 260 38.09 -30.02 -37.97
N ARG A 261 38.38 -29.96 -36.67
CA ARG A 261 39.57 -30.54 -36.04
C ARG A 261 39.46 -32.07 -36.01
N ASP A 262 40.14 -32.72 -36.95
CA ASP A 262 40.14 -34.18 -37.13
C ASP A 262 41.01 -34.89 -36.05
N ASP A 263 40.39 -35.32 -34.95
CA ASP A 263 41.04 -36.01 -33.81
C ASP A 263 41.25 -37.54 -34.06
N HIS A 264 41.74 -37.93 -35.23
CA HIS A 264 42.03 -39.33 -35.57
C HIS A 264 43.40 -39.61 -36.21
N LEU A 265 44.48 -39.10 -35.60
CA LEU A 265 45.82 -39.65 -35.81
C LEU A 265 46.31 -40.37 -34.55
N LEU A 266 46.35 -41.71 -34.66
CA LEU A 266 46.96 -42.61 -33.69
C LEU A 266 48.47 -42.28 -33.53
N PRO A 267 49.01 -42.30 -32.29
CA PRO A 267 50.46 -42.31 -32.11
C PRO A 267 51.05 -43.65 -32.56
N MET A 268 52.25 -43.58 -33.13
CA MET A 268 53.08 -44.68 -33.60
C MET A 268 53.36 -45.74 -32.53
#